data_AF-A0A6H2NGQ3-F1
#
_entry.id   AF-A0A6H2NGQ3-F1
#
_cell.length_a   1.000
_cell.length_b   1.000
_cell.length_c   1.000
_cell.angle_alpha   90.00
_cell.angle_beta   90.00
_cell.angle_gamma   90.00
#
_symmetry.space_group_name_H-M   'P 1'
#
loop_
_entity.id
_entity.type
_entity.pdbx_description
1 polymer ?
#
loop_
_entity_poly.entity_id
_entity_poly.type
_entity_poly.pdbx_seq_one_letter_code
_entity_poly.pdbx_strand_id
1 'polypeptide(L)'
;MAHPDPQSLLNSLLTDLRAQVDSSYRDRIATLFNVDVQDFLGVPTPKIRQLSAQYSRQMRHLSLPEVLTRCEVLLQSGIYECRLIAFDWSFR
;
A
#
# COMPACT_ATOMS: atom_id res chain seq x y z
N MET A 1 5.24 -14.66 4.13
CA MET A 1 5.92 -14.70 5.45
C MET A 1 4.90 -14.17 6.45
N ALA A 2 4.75 -14.73 7.64
CA ALA A 2 3.90 -14.09 8.65
C ALA A 2 4.62 -12.82 9.13
N HIS A 3 3.95 -11.67 9.12
CA HIS A 3 4.52 -10.39 9.55
C HIS A 3 4.01 -10.08 10.98
N PRO A 4 4.73 -10.51 12.03
CA PRO A 4 4.29 -10.32 13.41
C PRO A 4 4.26 -8.84 13.81
N ASP A 5 5.17 -8.05 13.25
CA ASP A 5 5.34 -6.63 13.56
C ASP A 5 4.80 -5.72 12.42
N PRO A 6 3.99 -4.68 12.73
CA PRO A 6 3.49 -3.72 11.75
C PRO A 6 4.56 -3.03 10.90
N GLN A 7 5.72 -2.69 11.48
CA GLN A 7 6.79 -2.02 10.75
C GLN A 7 7.46 -2.97 9.75
N SER A 8 7.65 -4.23 10.14
CA SER A 8 8.16 -5.27 9.24
C SER A 8 7.24 -5.48 8.02
N LEU A 9 5.92 -5.42 8.23
CA LEU A 9 4.94 -5.49 7.14
C LEU A 9 5.06 -4.31 6.19
N LEU A 10 5.15 -3.07 6.71
CA LEU A 10 5.34 -1.88 5.88
C LEU A 10 6.60 -2.01 5.02
N ASN A 11 7.72 -2.43 5.60
CA ASN A 11 8.98 -2.57 4.86
C ASN A 11 8.90 -3.60 3.72
N SER A 12 8.26 -4.74 3.95
CA SER A 12 8.02 -5.75 2.90
C SER A 12 7.09 -5.20 1.81
N LEU A 13 5.99 -4.56 2.20
CA LEU A 13 5.05 -3.95 1.27
C LEU A 13 5.72 -2.87 0.41
N LEU A 14 6.55 -2.02 0.99
CA LEU A 14 7.30 -0.98 0.27
C LEU A 14 8.30 -1.58 -0.72
N THR A 15 8.95 -2.69 -0.35
CA THR A 15 9.85 -3.41 -1.25
C THR A 15 9.08 -3.92 -2.47
N ASP A 16 7.93 -4.56 -2.24
CA ASP A 16 7.08 -5.08 -3.32
C ASP A 16 6.48 -3.98 -4.18
N LEU A 17 6.04 -2.86 -3.59
CA LEU A 17 5.54 -1.69 -4.31
C LEU A 17 6.63 -1.09 -5.21
N ARG A 18 7.84 -0.91 -4.67
CA ARG A 18 8.98 -0.38 -5.43
C ARG A 18 9.35 -1.26 -6.63
N ALA A 19 9.23 -2.58 -6.49
CA ALA A 19 9.45 -3.52 -7.59
C ALA A 19 8.39 -3.41 -8.71
N GLN A 20 7.25 -2.76 -8.44
CA GLN A 20 6.14 -2.61 -9.38
C GLN A 20 6.00 -1.21 -9.98
N VAL A 21 6.88 -0.28 -9.60
CA VAL A 21 6.89 1.12 -10.07
C VAL A 21 7.00 1.18 -11.58
N ASP A 22 6.17 2.03 -12.18
CA ASP A 22 6.22 2.41 -13.58
C ASP A 22 6.38 3.93 -13.66
N SER A 23 7.61 4.40 -13.96
CA SER A 23 7.91 5.82 -14.06
C SER A 23 7.06 6.52 -15.13
N SER A 24 6.79 5.84 -16.25
CA SER A 24 5.94 6.39 -17.31
C SER A 24 4.50 6.56 -16.86
N TYR A 25 4.02 5.74 -15.92
CA TYR A 25 2.69 5.87 -15.35
C TYR A 25 2.61 7.06 -14.39
N ARG A 26 3.63 7.25 -13.55
CA ARG A 26 3.72 8.42 -12.65
C ARG A 26 3.62 9.73 -13.41
N ASP A 27 4.41 9.88 -14.47
CA ASP A 27 4.45 11.11 -15.28
C ASP A 27 3.12 11.34 -16.02
N ARG A 28 2.51 10.27 -16.51
CA ARG A 28 1.17 10.33 -17.12
C ARG A 28 0.12 10.81 -16.13
N ILE A 29 0.11 10.31 -14.89
CA ILE A 29 -0.85 10.73 -13.86
C ILE A 29 -0.63 12.19 -13.47
N ALA A 30 0.62 12.61 -13.26
CA ALA A 30 0.96 14.00 -12.96
C ALA A 30 0.42 14.95 -14.04
N THR A 31 0.62 14.60 -15.31
CA THR A 31 0.21 15.41 -16.45
C THR A 31 -1.32 15.39 -16.67
N LEU A 32 -1.93 14.20 -16.63
CA LEU A 32 -3.35 14.02 -16.95
C LEU A 32 -4.26 14.67 -15.89
N PHE A 33 -3.90 14.56 -14.62
CA PHE A 33 -4.72 15.04 -13.52
C PHE A 33 -4.23 16.38 -12.95
N ASN A 34 -3.08 16.90 -13.42
CA ASN A 34 -2.45 18.11 -12.90
C ASN A 34 -2.33 18.11 -11.37
N VAL A 35 -1.86 16.99 -10.82
CA VAL A 35 -1.74 16.75 -9.38
C VAL A 35 -0.27 16.63 -8.97
N ASP A 36 0.02 17.03 -7.73
CA ASP A 36 1.31 16.74 -7.11
C ASP A 36 1.45 15.23 -6.87
N VAL A 37 2.52 14.65 -7.39
CA VAL A 37 2.85 13.22 -7.30
C VAL A 37 4.02 12.94 -6.38
N GLN A 38 4.42 13.86 -5.50
CA GLN A 38 5.54 13.66 -4.57
C GLN A 38 5.37 12.39 -3.71
N ASP A 39 4.18 12.17 -3.16
CA ASP A 39 3.85 11.01 -2.31
C ASP A 39 3.39 9.77 -3.10
N PHE A 40 3.47 9.81 -4.43
CA PHE A 40 3.01 8.75 -5.31
C PHE A 40 4.22 8.03 -5.91
N LEU A 41 4.39 6.74 -5.58
CA LEU A 41 5.51 5.93 -6.08
C LEU A 41 5.39 5.68 -7.59
N GLY A 42 4.18 5.68 -8.13
CA GLY A 42 3.93 5.41 -9.55
C GLY A 42 3.55 3.96 -9.81
N VAL A 43 2.91 3.29 -8.85
CA VAL A 43 2.40 1.93 -9.05
C VAL A 43 0.98 1.99 -9.60
N PRO A 44 0.67 1.32 -10.73
CA PRO A 44 -0.70 1.23 -11.24
C PRO A 44 -1.68 0.62 -10.22
N THR A 45 -2.86 1.24 -10.07
CA THR A 45 -3.91 0.79 -9.16
C THR A 45 -4.24 -0.70 -9.23
N PRO A 46 -4.30 -1.36 -10.41
CA PRO A 46 -4.53 -2.80 -10.48
C PRO A 46 -3.45 -3.63 -9.75
N LYS A 47 -2.17 -3.21 -9.84
CA LYS A 47 -1.07 -3.86 -9.13
C LYS A 47 -1.14 -3.62 -7.63
N ILE A 48 -1.51 -2.40 -7.20
CA ILE A 48 -1.75 -2.09 -5.78
C ILE A 48 -2.83 -3.00 -5.20
N ARG A 49 -3.98 -3.16 -5.90
CA ARG A 49 -5.08 -4.03 -5.46
C ARG A 49 -4.66 -5.50 -5.41
N GLN A 50 -3.84 -5.95 -6.35
CA GLN A 50 -3.29 -7.31 -6.34
C GLN A 50 -2.41 -7.55 -5.10
N LEU A 51 -1.48 -6.63 -4.80
CA LEU A 51 -0.64 -6.69 -3.60
C LEU A 51 -1.48 -6.63 -2.31
N SER A 52 -2.44 -5.71 -2.24
CA SER A 52 -3.39 -5.60 -1.12
C SER A 52 -4.09 -6.94 -0.83
N ALA A 53 -4.59 -7.61 -1.87
CA ALA A 53 -5.26 -8.89 -1.72
C ALA A 53 -4.31 -10.01 -1.26
N GLN A 54 -3.04 -9.98 -1.67
CA GLN A 54 -2.03 -10.96 -1.24
C GLN A 54 -1.66 -10.81 0.23
N TYR A 55 -1.47 -9.57 0.70
CA TYR A 55 -1.15 -9.29 2.09
C TYR A 55 -2.36 -9.50 3.02
N SER A 56 -3.57 -9.08 2.61
CA SER A 56 -4.78 -9.31 3.42
C SER A 56 -5.08 -10.79 3.66
N ARG A 57 -4.78 -11.68 2.69
CA ARG A 57 -4.90 -13.13 2.89
C ARG A 57 -4.00 -13.65 4.01
N GLN A 58 -2.80 -13.08 4.15
CA GLN A 58 -1.85 -13.47 5.19
C GLN A 58 -2.28 -12.97 6.57
N MET A 59 -3.12 -11.93 6.63
CA MET A 59 -3.61 -11.30 7.86
C MET A 59 -4.99 -11.80 8.32
N ARG A 60 -5.61 -12.78 7.63
CA ARG A 60 -6.96 -13.28 7.96
C ARG A 60 -7.13 -13.85 9.37
N HIS A 61 -6.03 -14.22 10.02
CA HIS A 61 -6.02 -14.75 11.38
C HIS A 61 -5.95 -13.66 12.45
N LEU A 62 -5.71 -12.41 12.06
CA LEU A 62 -5.59 -11.28 12.96
C LEU A 62 -6.99 -10.74 13.32
N SER A 63 -7.10 -10.19 14.52
CA SER A 63 -8.26 -9.45 14.97
C SER A 63 -8.35 -8.07 14.28
N LEU A 64 -9.55 -7.48 14.28
CA LEU A 64 -9.76 -6.14 13.72
C LEU A 64 -8.81 -5.08 14.31
N PRO A 65 -8.59 -4.98 15.65
CA PRO A 65 -7.62 -4.05 16.21
C PRO A 65 -6.21 -4.24 15.64
N GLU A 66 -5.75 -5.48 15.47
CA GLU A 66 -4.42 -5.79 14.92
C GLU A 66 -4.29 -5.40 13.44
N VAL A 67 -5.38 -5.51 12.67
CA VAL A 67 -5.44 -5.01 11.29
C VAL A 67 -5.40 -3.49 11.27
N LEU A 68 -6.16 -2.83 12.14
CA LEU A 68 -6.19 -1.36 12.22
C LEU A 68 -4.83 -0.78 12.61
N THR A 69 -4.09 -1.39 13.55
CA THR A 69 -2.72 -0.99 13.88
C THR A 69 -1.79 -1.04 12.67
N ARG A 70 -1.95 -2.04 11.79
CA ARG A 70 -1.17 -2.13 10.55
C ARG A 70 -1.60 -1.05 9.55
N CYS A 71 -2.89 -0.77 9.44
CA CYS A 71 -3.40 0.33 8.63
C CYS A 71 -2.84 1.68 9.09
N GLU A 72 -2.77 1.93 10.40
CA GLU A 72 -2.19 3.17 10.95
C GLU A 72 -0.74 3.35 10.52
N VAL A 73 0.08 2.30 10.61
CA VAL A 73 1.49 2.34 10.14
C VAL A 73 1.57 2.63 8.64
N LEU A 74 0.69 2.06 7.82
CA LEU A 74 0.63 2.38 6.40
C LEU A 74 0.24 3.84 6.14
N LEU A 75 -0.72 4.38 6.90
CA LEU A 75 -1.16 5.77 6.77
C LEU A 75 -0.05 6.75 7.20
N GLN A 76 0.69 6.43 8.25
CA GLN A 76 1.81 7.24 8.74
C GLN A 76 2.99 7.32 7.75
N SER A 77 3.09 6.39 6.79
CA SER A 77 4.14 6.44 5.77
C SER A 77 4.04 7.64 4.83
N GLY A 78 2.87 8.29 4.74
CA GLY A 78 2.61 9.39 3.80
C GLY A 78 2.44 8.96 2.35
N ILE A 79 2.73 7.69 2.01
CA ILE A 79 2.74 7.20 0.63
C ILE A 79 1.31 6.87 0.16
N TYR A 80 0.95 7.37 -1.03
CA TYR A 80 -0.37 7.21 -1.62
C TYR A 80 -0.78 5.74 -1.77
N GLU A 81 0.11 4.89 -2.27
CA GLU A 81 -0.17 3.46 -2.44
C GLU A 81 -0.41 2.76 -1.10
N CYS A 82 0.33 3.12 -0.06
CA CYS A 82 0.12 2.61 1.30
C CYS A 82 -1.25 3.04 1.85
N ARG A 83 -1.67 4.30 1.61
CA ARG A 83 -3.01 4.77 1.99
C ARG A 83 -4.12 3.98 1.30
N LEU A 84 -4.00 3.73 0.00
CA LEU A 84 -4.99 2.93 -0.74
C LEU A 84 -5.12 1.52 -0.16
N ILE A 85 -4.00 0.91 0.22
CA ILE A 85 -3.97 -0.43 0.81
C ILE A 85 -4.59 -0.42 2.21
N ALA A 86 -4.24 0.57 3.05
CA ALA A 86 -4.83 0.73 4.38
C ALA A 86 -6.37 0.84 4.31
N PHE A 87 -6.89 1.62 3.36
CA PHE A 87 -8.33 1.73 3.15
C PHE A 87 -8.96 0.45 2.61
N ASP A 88 -8.27 -0.32 1.77
CA ASP A 88 -8.79 -1.61 1.29
C ASP A 88 -8.93 -2.64 2.41
N TRP A 89 -8.16 -2.49 3.50
CA TRP A 89 -8.19 -3.38 4.66
C TRP A 89 -9.13 -2.89 5.76
N SER A 90 -9.32 -1.58 5.93
CA SER A 90 -10.10 -1.01 7.02
C SER A 90 -11.61 -1.33 6.99
N PHE A 91 -12.12 -1.79 5.84
CA PHE A 91 -13.55 -2.13 5.66
C PHE A 91 -13.82 -3.64 5.60
N ARG A 92 -12.81 -4.48 5.86
CA ARG A 92 -12.92 -5.95 5.81
C ARG A 92 -12.99 -6.54 7.21
#